data_AF-A0A9N9P653-F1
#
_entry.id   AF-A0A9N9P653-F1
#
_cell.length_a   1.000
_cell.length_b   1.000
_cell.length_c   1.000
_cell.angle_alpha   90.00
_cell.angle_beta   90.00
_cell.angle_gamma   90.00
#
_symmetry.space_group_name_H-M   'P 1'
#
loop_
_entity.id
_entity.type
_entity.pdbx_description
1 polymer ?
#
loop_
_entity_poly.entity_id
_entity_poly.type
_entity_poly.pdbx_seq_one_letter_code
_entity_poly.pdbx_strand_id
1 'polypeptide(L)'
;TRLLSEQGQMTAVRELVTSFVKQWPALMPNQVEPSKLSLVCAVNEISGLLLDLGGAASTVLDVLVDPLITLLSHSSYTVQIATAWCLRCLCFSLPVKLTELITRVLGL
;
A
#
# COMPACT_ATOMS: atom_id res chain seq x y z
N THR A 1 3.00 3.83 -20.37
CA THR A 1 1.97 3.11 -21.16
C THR A 1 1.21 2.26 -20.19
N ARG A 2 -0.11 2.48 -20.00
CA ARG A 2 -0.91 1.64 -19.11
C ARG A 2 -1.09 0.25 -19.73
N LEU A 3 -0.36 -0.73 -19.21
CA LEU A 3 -0.37 -2.12 -19.70
C LEU A 3 -1.63 -2.87 -19.26
N LEU A 4 -2.18 -2.52 -18.10
CA LEU A 4 -3.38 -3.13 -17.53
C LEU A 4 -4.60 -2.24 -17.74
N SER A 5 -5.77 -2.87 -17.90
CA SER A 5 -7.05 -2.17 -17.77
C SER A 5 -7.24 -1.69 -16.33
N GLU A 6 -8.15 -0.74 -16.11
CA GLU A 6 -8.49 -0.27 -14.75
C GLU A 6 -8.87 -1.43 -13.82
N GLN A 7 -9.68 -2.37 -14.32
CA GLN A 7 -10.01 -3.60 -13.59
C GLN A 7 -8.77 -4.45 -13.27
N GLY A 8 -7.86 -4.61 -14.23
CA GLY A 8 -6.60 -5.32 -14.03
C GLY A 8 -5.72 -4.65 -12.98
N GLN A 9 -5.67 -3.32 -12.96
CA GLN A 9 -4.94 -2.55 -11.94
C GLN A 9 -5.56 -2.74 -10.55
N MET A 10 -6.88 -2.67 -10.43
CA MET A 10 -7.57 -2.93 -9.16
C MET A 10 -7.28 -4.33 -8.62
N THR A 11 -7.35 -5.35 -9.49
CA THR A 11 -7.01 -6.73 -9.12
C THR A 11 -5.55 -6.86 -8.70
N ALA A 12 -4.62 -6.24 -9.44
CA ALA A 12 -3.20 -6.26 -9.12
C ALA A 12 -2.90 -5.62 -7.76
N VAL A 13 -3.52 -4.48 -7.44
CA VAL A 13 -3.38 -3.85 -6.11
C VAL A 13 -3.84 -4.80 -5.00
N ARG A 14 -5.03 -5.41 -5.13
CA ARG A 14 -5.56 -6.34 -4.12
C ARG A 14 -4.66 -7.56 -3.92
N GLU A 15 -4.12 -8.09 -5.00
CA GLU A 15 -3.20 -9.23 -4.97
C GLU A 15 -1.88 -8.87 -4.27
N LEU A 16 -1.24 -7.77 -4.67
CA LEU A 16 0.01 -7.30 -4.06
C LEU A 16 -0.14 -7.02 -2.56
N VAL A 17 -1.27 -6.42 -2.16
CA VAL A 17 -1.58 -6.18 -0.76
C VAL A 17 -1.75 -7.49 0.01
N THR A 18 -2.50 -8.45 -0.55
CA THR A 18 -2.80 -9.72 0.14
C THR A 18 -1.57 -10.62 0.25
N SER A 19 -0.78 -10.71 -0.83
CA SER A 19 0.34 -11.63 -0.94
C SER A 19 1.64 -11.09 -0.34
N PHE A 20 1.77 -9.77 -0.16
CA PHE A 20 2.97 -9.16 0.43
C PHE A 20 2.66 -8.30 1.65
N VAL A 21 1.92 -7.21 1.49
CA VAL A 21 1.77 -6.20 2.55
C VAL A 21 1.11 -6.78 3.80
N LYS A 22 0.03 -7.56 3.65
CA LYS A 22 -0.70 -8.20 4.76
C LYS A 22 0.04 -9.40 5.38
N GLN A 23 1.08 -9.90 4.73
CA GLN A 23 1.90 -10.99 5.29
C GLN A 23 2.89 -10.47 6.34
N TRP A 24 2.95 -9.15 6.55
CA TRP A 24 3.74 -8.51 7.59
C TRP A 24 2.83 -7.77 8.59
N PRO A 25 3.07 -7.89 9.90
CA PRO A 25 4.04 -8.79 10.54
C PRO A 25 3.58 -10.25 10.50
N ALA A 26 4.50 -11.20 10.65
CA ALA A 26 4.11 -12.59 10.85
C ALA A 26 3.46 -12.75 12.23
N LEU A 27 2.16 -13.05 12.24
CA LEU A 27 1.38 -13.24 13.46
C LEU A 27 1.31 -14.70 13.90
N MET A 28 1.58 -15.63 12.97
CA MET A 28 1.53 -17.07 13.21
C MET A 28 2.93 -17.71 13.13
N PRO A 29 3.24 -18.73 13.95
CA PRO A 29 4.58 -19.35 13.97
C PRO A 29 5.05 -19.98 12.66
N ASN A 30 4.12 -20.34 11.76
CA ASN A 30 4.41 -20.93 10.46
C ASN A 30 4.40 -19.90 9.31
N GLN A 31 4.14 -18.64 9.62
CA GLN A 31 4.09 -17.57 8.63
C GLN A 31 5.50 -17.03 8.41
N VAL A 32 5.95 -17.06 7.16
CA VAL A 32 7.24 -16.48 6.77
C VAL A 32 7.00 -15.02 6.40
N GLU A 33 7.69 -14.11 7.08
CA GLU A 33 7.65 -12.69 6.72
C GLU A 33 8.25 -12.47 5.32
N PRO A 34 7.63 -11.61 4.50
CA PRO A 34 8.22 -11.20 3.23
C PRO A 34 9.56 -10.50 3.47
N SER A 35 10.50 -10.70 2.54
CA SER A 35 11.75 -9.95 2.60
C SER A 35 11.51 -8.44 2.49
N LYS A 36 12.38 -7.65 3.12
CA LYS A 36 12.42 -6.19 2.99
C LYS A 36 12.27 -5.72 1.52
N LEU A 37 13.03 -6.34 0.62
CA LEU A 37 13.04 -5.94 -0.80
C LEU A 37 11.72 -6.29 -1.48
N SER A 38 11.12 -7.44 -1.16
CA SER A 38 9.80 -7.82 -1.67
C SER A 38 8.73 -6.82 -1.25
N LEU A 39 8.73 -6.37 0.01
CA LEU A 39 7.82 -5.33 0.49
C LEU A 39 8.03 -4.01 -0.24
N VAL A 40 9.27 -3.54 -0.37
CA VAL A 40 9.59 -2.30 -1.10
C VAL A 40 9.13 -2.37 -2.56
N CYS A 41 9.39 -3.48 -3.25
CA CYS A 41 8.94 -3.68 -4.63
C CYS A 41 7.42 -3.66 -4.73
N ALA A 42 6.71 -4.41 -3.88
CA ALA A 42 5.25 -4.46 -3.89
C ALA A 42 4.62 -3.09 -3.62
N VAL A 43 5.11 -2.36 -2.63
CA VAL A 43 4.60 -1.02 -2.26
C VAL A 43 4.87 0.02 -3.36
N ASN A 44 6.03 -0.04 -4.01
CA ASN A 44 6.33 0.84 -5.13
C ASN A 44 5.45 0.55 -6.35
N GLU A 45 5.20 -0.73 -6.65
CA GLU A 45 4.29 -1.12 -7.73
C GLU A 45 2.86 -0.66 -7.45
N ILE A 46 2.37 -0.85 -6.22
CA ILE A 46 1.08 -0.32 -5.78
C ILE A 46 1.03 1.20 -5.96
N SER A 47 2.10 1.93 -5.62
CA SER A 47 2.17 3.38 -5.81
C SER A 47 1.97 3.79 -7.28
N GLY A 48 2.62 3.08 -8.21
CA GLY A 48 2.44 3.28 -9.65
C GLY A 48 1.01 3.02 -10.09
N LEU A 49 0.43 1.91 -9.64
CA LEU A 49 -0.96 1.55 -9.95
C LEU A 49 -1.97 2.56 -9.39
N LEU A 50 -1.72 3.12 -8.20
CA LEU A 50 -2.57 4.16 -7.62
C LEU A 50 -2.55 5.44 -8.45
N LEU A 51 -1.37 5.89 -8.87
CA LEU A 51 -1.23 7.06 -9.74
C LEU A 51 -1.90 6.85 -11.10
N ASP A 52 -1.84 5.62 -11.63
CA ASP A 52 -2.59 5.26 -12.84
C ASP A 52 -4.11 5.19 -12.59
N LEU A 53 -4.57 4.61 -11.49
CA LEU A 53 -6.01 4.55 -11.19
C LEU A 53 -6.62 5.94 -10.96
N GLY A 54 -5.85 6.88 -10.39
CA GLY A 54 -6.36 8.21 -10.05
C GLY A 54 -7.59 8.12 -9.15
N GLY A 55 -8.71 8.73 -9.54
CA GLY A 55 -9.97 8.67 -8.78
C GLY A 55 -10.54 7.26 -8.57
N ALA A 56 -10.24 6.32 -9.48
CA ALA A 56 -10.65 4.92 -9.36
C ALA A 56 -9.92 4.18 -8.23
N ALA A 57 -8.85 4.75 -7.67
CA ALA A 57 -8.16 4.19 -6.50
C ALA A 57 -9.08 4.10 -5.26
N SER A 58 -10.18 4.85 -5.24
CA SER A 58 -11.18 4.79 -4.17
C SER A 58 -11.76 3.40 -3.97
N THR A 59 -11.78 2.58 -5.02
CA THR A 59 -12.33 1.22 -5.01
C THR A 59 -11.49 0.23 -4.19
N VAL A 60 -10.18 0.47 -4.03
CA VAL A 60 -9.24 -0.44 -3.35
C VAL A 60 -8.80 0.06 -1.97
N LEU A 61 -9.40 1.15 -1.48
CA LEU A 61 -9.05 1.72 -0.17
C LEU A 61 -9.27 0.75 0.98
N ASP A 62 -10.33 -0.03 0.91
CA ASP A 62 -10.75 -1.00 1.92
C ASP A 62 -9.65 -2.03 2.23
N VAL A 63 -8.89 -2.44 1.22
CA VAL A 63 -7.79 -3.40 1.42
C VAL A 63 -6.47 -2.72 1.73
N LEU A 64 -6.29 -1.45 1.33
CA LEU A 64 -4.98 -0.82 1.26
C LEU A 64 -4.61 -0.06 2.54
N VAL A 65 -5.55 0.71 3.09
CA VAL A 65 -5.19 1.73 4.10
C VAL A 65 -4.66 1.08 5.38
N ASP A 66 -5.39 0.13 5.96
CA ASP A 66 -4.97 -0.46 7.24
C ASP A 66 -3.61 -1.17 7.12
N PRO A 67 -3.35 -2.01 6.10
CA PRO A 67 -2.05 -2.66 5.95
C PRO A 67 -0.90 -1.68 5.72
N LEU A 68 -1.10 -0.60 4.95
CA LEU A 68 -0.05 0.42 4.77
C LEU A 68 0.23 1.18 6.07
N ILE A 69 -0.80 1.51 6.84
CA ILE A 69 -0.64 2.18 8.14
C ILE A 69 0.13 1.27 9.12
N THR A 70 -0.19 -0.02 9.17
CA THR A 70 0.59 -0.99 9.95
C THR A 70 2.03 -1.06 9.46
N LEU A 71 2.26 -1.10 8.15
CA LEU A 71 3.59 -1.22 7.55
C LEU A 71 4.52 -0.02 7.84
N LEU A 72 3.99 1.14 8.22
CA LEU A 72 4.80 2.28 8.69
C LEU A 72 5.58 1.97 9.97
N SER A 73 5.11 1.01 10.78
CA SER A 73 5.79 0.58 12.00
C SER A 73 6.90 -0.46 11.73
N HIS A 74 7.21 -0.77 10.48
CA HIS A 74 8.27 -1.74 10.14
C HIS A 74 9.64 -1.25 10.62
N SER A 75 10.46 -2.14 11.18
CA SER A 75 11.82 -1.84 11.64
C SER A 75 12.79 -1.28 10.59
N SER A 76 12.45 -1.32 9.30
CA SER A 76 13.34 -0.96 8.21
C SER A 76 12.94 0.38 7.62
N TYR A 77 13.82 1.38 7.77
CA TYR A 77 13.58 2.72 7.27
C TYR A 77 13.28 2.77 5.76
N THR A 78 13.89 1.90 4.95
CA THR A 78 13.59 1.83 3.51
C THR A 78 12.15 1.40 3.24
N VAL A 79 11.61 0.46 4.02
CA VAL A 79 10.21 0.04 3.91
C VAL A 79 9.31 1.19 4.35
N GLN A 80 9.60 1.83 5.48
CA GLN A 80 8.85 2.98 5.98
C GLN A 80 8.74 4.10 4.94
N ILE A 81 9.86 4.47 4.29
CA ILE A 81 9.88 5.52 3.27
C ILE A 81 9.10 5.12 2.01
N ALA A 82 9.21 3.86 1.55
CA ALA A 82 8.41 3.36 0.43
C ALA A 82 6.91 3.41 0.76
N THR A 83 6.53 3.00 1.97
CA THR A 83 5.15 3.06 2.47
C THR A 83 4.64 4.50 2.55
N ALA A 84 5.45 5.43 3.09
CA ALA A 84 5.10 6.84 3.14
C ALA A 84 4.91 7.45 1.74
N TRP A 85 5.74 7.06 0.77
CA TRP A 85 5.57 7.44 -0.62
C TRP A 85 4.26 6.89 -1.21
N CYS A 86 3.91 5.63 -0.94
CA CYS A 86 2.65 5.04 -1.38
C CYS A 86 1.43 5.77 -0.79
N LEU A 87 1.47 6.11 0.50
CA LEU A 87 0.41 6.91 1.14
C LEU A 87 0.30 8.32 0.53
N ARG A 88 1.44 8.94 0.19
CA ARG A 88 1.43 10.22 -0.55
C ARG A 88 0.77 10.06 -1.92
N CYS A 89 1.07 9.00 -2.68
CA CYS A 89 0.45 8.73 -3.97
C CYS A 89 -1.06 8.48 -3.85
N LEU A 90 -1.49 7.83 -2.77
CA LEU A 90 -2.90 7.65 -2.44
C LEU A 90 -3.59 9.00 -2.22
N CYS A 91 -3.02 9.87 -1.39
CA CYS A 91 -3.54 11.22 -1.15
C CYS A 91 -3.56 12.08 -2.41
N PHE A 92 -2.58 11.93 -3.29
CA PHE A 92 -2.55 12.64 -4.56
C PHE A 92 -3.69 12.18 -5.48
N SER A 93 -3.94 10.88 -5.52
CA SER A 93 -5.01 10.27 -6.33
C SER A 93 -6.40 10.55 -5.75
N LEU A 94 -6.50 10.70 -4.42
CA LEU A 94 -7.72 10.93 -3.66
C LEU A 94 -7.53 12.02 -2.58
N PRO A 95 -7.51 13.30 -2.96
CA PRO A 95 -7.26 14.40 -2.01
C PRO A 95 -8.24 14.43 -0.83
N VAL A 96 -9.48 13.96 -1.04
CA VAL A 96 -10.53 13.89 -0.02
C VAL A 96 -10.19 12.98 1.16
N LYS A 97 -9.24 12.04 1.00
CA LYS A 97 -8.79 11.11 2.05
C LYS A 97 -7.61 11.63 2.86
N LEU A 98 -7.04 12.77 2.50
CA LEU A 98 -5.86 13.34 3.14
C LEU A 98 -6.05 13.54 4.65
N THR A 99 -7.15 14.19 5.06
CA THR A 99 -7.41 14.51 6.48
C THR A 99 -7.54 13.26 7.34
N GLU A 100 -8.26 12.25 6.85
CA GLU A 100 -8.43 10.95 7.52
C GLU A 100 -7.08 10.25 7.68
N LEU A 101 -6.30 10.15 6.60
CA LEU A 101 -5.00 9.48 6.61
C LEU A 101 -3.97 10.17 7.50
N ILE A 102 -3.89 11.50 7.48
CA ILE A 102 -2.99 12.26 8.36
C ILE A 102 -3.33 11.98 9.83
N THR A 103 -4.61 12.00 10.19
CA THR A 103 -5.05 11.77 11.57
C THR A 103 -4.65 10.37 12.04
N ARG A 104 -4.79 9.37 11.17
CA ARG A 104 -4.39 8.00 11.46
C ARG A 104 -2.89 7.82 11.61
N VAL A 105 -2.08 8.44 10.74
CA VAL A 105 -0.61 8.36 10.81
C VAL A 105 -0.07 9.05 12.06
N LEU A 106 -0.65 10.19 12.46
CA LEU A 106 -0.26 10.89 13.69
C LEU A 106 -0.61 10.14 14.97
N GLY A 107 -1.51 9.15 14.90
CA GLY A 107 -1.92 8.31 16.02
C GLY A 107 -1.14 7.00 16.16
N LEU A 108 -0.18 6.72 15.28
CA LEU A 108 0.76 5.60 15.38
C LEU A 108 1.80 5.84 16.49
#